data_AF-A0A3A1QTU3-F1
#
_entry.id   AF-A0A3A1QTU3-F1
#
_cell.length_a   1.000
_cell.length_b   1.000
_cell.length_c   1.000
_cell.angle_alpha   90.00
_cell.angle_beta   90.00
_cell.angle_gamma   90.00
#
_symmetry.space_group_name_H-M   'P 1'
#
loop_
_entity.id
_entity.type
_entity.pdbx_description
1 polymer ?
#
loop_
_entity_poly.entity_id
_entity_poly.type
_entity_poly.pdbx_seq_one_letter_code
_entity_poly.pdbx_strand_id
1 'polypeptide(L)'
;MNRLFTAGTALSLTLMLGACQDSSEEGQNPDQEGNLTEEEADNVIAYDYFDLEVDYPDLEEAYAVEYEKQGDGQDVDITDKLTDKEYDAEDDSLAFGEIKPAFDKLDFNEDTPDEEVAQQLVDAFGLREDYKKIELEVDFTDGGEKQFTIENS
;
A
#
# COMPACT_ATOMS: atom_id res chain seq x y z
N MET A 1 36.83 21.69 -26.26
CA MET A 1 38.13 22.02 -25.63
C MET A 1 38.02 23.38 -25.00
N ASN A 2 38.25 23.44 -23.68
CA ASN A 2 38.53 24.58 -22.78
C ASN A 2 37.98 24.19 -21.40
N ARG A 3 38.64 24.33 -20.25
CA ARG A 3 40.04 24.50 -19.82
C ARG A 3 39.99 24.27 -18.29
N LEU A 4 41.03 23.62 -17.75
CA LEU A 4 41.26 23.38 -16.32
C LEU A 4 41.23 24.66 -15.48
N PHE A 5 40.70 24.55 -14.24
CA PHE A 5 41.06 25.34 -13.06
C PHE A 5 40.99 24.42 -11.82
N THR A 6 42.12 23.87 -11.35
CA THR A 6 42.88 24.23 -10.13
C THR A 6 42.29 23.84 -8.77
N ALA A 7 43.16 23.17 -8.01
CA ALA A 7 43.07 22.64 -6.66
C ALA A 7 42.69 23.66 -5.56
N GLY A 8 42.24 23.14 -4.42
CA GLY A 8 42.23 23.89 -3.17
C GLY A 8 41.54 23.19 -1.99
N THR A 9 42.25 22.26 -1.35
CA THR A 9 42.23 21.93 0.09
C THR A 9 41.03 22.37 0.96
N ALA A 10 40.32 21.39 1.52
CA ALA A 10 39.60 21.55 2.79
C ALA A 10 40.13 20.51 3.79
N LEU A 11 41.10 20.90 4.61
CA LEU A 11 41.58 20.12 5.75
C LEU A 11 40.71 20.54 6.95
N SER A 12 39.68 19.74 7.25
CA SER A 12 38.75 19.97 8.36
C SER A 12 39.48 20.02 9.71
N LEU A 13 39.23 21.11 10.45
CA LEU A 13 39.75 21.35 11.78
C LEU A 13 38.89 20.66 12.84
N THR A 14 39.55 19.78 13.57
CA THR A 14 39.41 19.23 14.93
C THR A 14 38.17 19.54 15.77
N LEU A 15 37.67 18.43 16.36
CA LEU A 15 36.72 18.30 17.46
C LEU A 15 36.97 19.26 18.64
N MET A 16 35.88 19.83 19.15
CA MET A 16 35.78 20.26 20.55
C MET A 16 34.85 19.30 21.29
N LEU A 17 35.44 18.43 22.11
CA LEU A 17 34.71 17.69 23.15
C LEU A 17 34.34 18.69 24.26
N GLY A 18 33.04 18.98 24.39
CA GLY A 18 32.48 19.60 25.58
C GLY A 18 32.31 18.56 26.68
N ALA A 19 32.99 18.79 27.80
CA ALA A 19 32.94 17.97 29.02
C ALA A 19 31.67 18.26 29.86
N CYS A 20 31.27 17.24 30.60
CA CYS A 20 30.07 17.09 31.43
C CYS A 20 29.74 18.26 32.37
N GLN A 21 28.43 18.51 32.51
CA GLN A 21 27.83 18.98 33.76
C GLN A 21 26.76 17.94 34.16
N ASP A 22 27.10 17.16 35.18
CA ASP A 22 26.26 16.20 35.88
C ASP A 22 25.26 16.93 36.78
N SER A 23 23.97 16.55 36.72
CA SER A 23 23.01 16.68 37.82
C SER A 23 21.80 15.76 37.60
N SER A 24 21.82 14.69 38.41
CA SER A 24 20.70 13.95 39.02
C SER A 24 19.66 13.23 38.15
N GLU A 25 19.82 11.90 38.14
CA GLU A 25 18.84 10.85 38.49
C GLU A 25 17.44 10.91 37.86
N GLU A 26 17.11 9.90 37.04
CA GLU A 26 16.16 8.81 37.35
C GLU A 26 15.68 8.12 36.06
N GLY A 27 15.68 6.79 36.07
CA GLY A 27 14.54 6.03 35.53
C GLY A 27 14.47 5.80 34.02
N GLN A 28 14.65 4.52 33.67
CA GLN A 28 13.86 3.79 32.68
C GLN A 28 14.06 4.16 31.20
N ASN A 29 14.68 3.20 30.51
CA ASN A 29 14.60 2.98 29.07
C ASN A 29 13.14 3.12 28.60
N PRO A 30 12.80 4.06 27.70
CA PRO A 30 11.74 3.83 26.75
C PRO A 30 12.40 3.24 25.51
N ASP A 31 11.89 2.08 25.13
CA ASP A 31 11.99 1.51 23.81
C ASP A 31 11.98 2.62 22.75
N GLN A 32 12.87 2.49 21.76
CA GLN A 32 12.80 3.29 20.55
C GLN A 32 11.54 2.87 19.78
N GLU A 33 10.40 3.36 20.23
CA GLU A 33 9.19 3.49 19.43
C GLU A 33 9.54 4.52 18.37
N GLY A 34 9.76 4.03 17.15
CA GLY A 34 9.94 4.87 15.98
C GLY A 34 8.71 5.75 15.85
N ASN A 35 8.87 7.02 16.19
CA ASN A 35 7.86 8.06 16.05
C ASN A 35 7.62 8.29 14.55
N LEU A 36 6.85 7.40 13.93
CA LEU A 36 6.13 7.68 12.69
C LEU A 36 5.18 8.82 13.04
N THR A 37 5.46 10.00 12.49
CA THR A 37 4.55 11.13 12.56
C THR A 37 3.21 10.69 11.95
N GLU A 38 2.09 11.12 12.53
CA GLU A 38 0.73 10.76 12.08
C GLU A 38 0.47 11.02 10.58
N GLU A 39 1.30 11.85 9.91
CA GLU A 39 1.23 12.08 8.46
C GLU A 39 1.93 11.00 7.59
N GLU A 40 2.78 10.15 8.16
CA GLU A 40 3.49 9.06 7.45
C GLU A 40 2.76 7.71 7.60
N ALA A 41 1.81 7.61 8.54
CA ALA A 41 0.99 6.41 8.73
C ALA A 41 -0.13 6.28 7.68
N ASP A 42 -0.54 7.39 7.05
CA ASP A 42 -1.66 7.45 6.09
C ASP A 42 -1.32 6.93 4.68
N ASN A 43 -0.05 6.57 4.41
CA ASN A 43 0.43 6.18 3.08
C ASN A 43 1.03 4.77 3.01
N VAL A 44 0.95 3.98 4.08
CA VAL A 44 1.46 2.60 4.04
C VAL A 44 0.36 1.69 3.50
N ILE A 45 0.48 1.31 2.24
CA ILE A 45 -0.36 0.26 1.64
C ILE A 45 0.12 -1.10 2.19
N ALA A 46 -0.82 -1.91 2.67
CA ALA A 46 -0.54 -3.21 3.30
C ALA A 46 -0.21 -4.33 2.30
N TYR A 47 -0.19 -4.01 1.01
CA TYR A 47 -0.08 -4.97 -0.09
C TYR A 47 1.10 -4.57 -0.98
N ASP A 48 1.89 -5.57 -1.38
CA ASP A 48 2.85 -5.45 -2.46
C ASP A 48 2.20 -5.85 -3.81
N TYR A 49 1.23 -6.76 -3.79
CA TYR A 49 0.36 -7.12 -4.91
C TYR A 49 -1.09 -7.30 -4.43
N PHE A 50 -2.05 -6.81 -5.21
CA PHE A 50 -3.48 -6.97 -4.96
C PHE A 50 -4.20 -7.07 -6.31
N ASP A 51 -4.78 -8.23 -6.58
CA ASP A 51 -5.57 -8.47 -7.80
C ASP A 51 -6.95 -8.99 -7.42
N LEU A 52 -7.96 -8.16 -7.67
CA LEU A 52 -9.36 -8.44 -7.40
C LEU A 52 -10.10 -8.58 -8.73
N GLU A 53 -10.79 -9.71 -8.92
CA GLU A 53 -11.72 -9.94 -10.02
C GLU A 53 -13.11 -10.28 -9.49
N VAL A 54 -14.14 -9.65 -10.04
CA VAL A 54 -15.54 -9.84 -9.61
C VAL A 54 -16.42 -10.19 -10.80
N ASP A 55 -17.00 -11.38 -10.75
CA ASP A 55 -18.04 -11.82 -11.68
C ASP A 55 -19.43 -11.48 -11.14
N TYR A 56 -20.34 -11.08 -12.03
CA TYR A 56 -21.78 -11.12 -11.80
C TYR A 56 -22.43 -12.22 -12.64
N PRO A 57 -23.68 -12.65 -12.33
CA PRO A 57 -24.35 -13.73 -13.05
C PRO A 57 -24.39 -13.60 -14.58
N ASP A 58 -24.45 -12.36 -15.08
CA ASP A 58 -24.57 -12.04 -16.50
C ASP A 58 -23.30 -11.43 -17.12
N LEU A 59 -22.22 -11.26 -16.33
CA LEU A 59 -21.02 -10.53 -16.76
C LEU A 59 -19.77 -11.03 -16.02
N GLU A 60 -18.85 -11.64 -16.76
CA GLU A 60 -17.55 -12.10 -16.24
C GLU A 60 -16.55 -10.94 -16.17
N GLU A 61 -15.69 -10.96 -15.14
CA GLU A 61 -14.70 -9.93 -14.82
C GLU A 61 -15.34 -8.54 -14.93
N ALA A 62 -16.51 -8.38 -14.32
CA ALA A 62 -17.33 -7.19 -14.46
C ALA A 62 -16.71 -5.98 -13.75
N TYR A 63 -15.98 -6.24 -12.69
CA TYR A 63 -15.13 -5.29 -12.00
C TYR A 63 -13.79 -5.97 -11.70
N ALA A 64 -12.68 -5.31 -12.03
CA ALA A 64 -11.34 -5.78 -11.74
C ALA A 64 -10.45 -4.63 -11.26
N VAL A 65 -9.56 -4.92 -10.31
CA VAL A 65 -8.53 -4.01 -9.80
C VAL A 65 -7.24 -4.79 -9.68
N GLU A 66 -6.21 -4.34 -10.40
CA GLU A 66 -4.84 -4.82 -10.22
C GLU A 66 -4.01 -3.67 -9.65
N TYR A 67 -3.28 -3.95 -8.58
CA TYR A 67 -2.30 -3.06 -7.97
C TYR A 67 -1.00 -3.84 -7.79
N GLU A 68 0.11 -3.27 -8.28
CA GLU A 68 1.44 -3.81 -8.08
C GLU A 68 2.38 -2.69 -7.60
N LYS A 69 3.09 -2.96 -6.51
CA LYS A 69 4.10 -2.03 -6.00
C LYS A 69 5.39 -2.09 -6.84
N GLN A 70 5.80 -0.95 -7.38
CA GLN A 70 6.94 -0.83 -8.30
C GLN A 70 8.07 0.01 -7.70
N GLY A 71 8.97 -0.57 -6.91
CA GLY A 71 10.14 0.15 -6.40
C GLY A 71 9.79 1.41 -5.59
N ASP A 72 9.87 2.58 -6.22
CA ASP A 72 9.51 3.89 -5.64
C ASP A 72 8.09 4.37 -6.03
N GLY A 73 7.33 3.58 -6.79
CA GLY A 73 5.97 3.87 -7.27
C GLY A 73 5.07 2.64 -7.26
N GLN A 74 4.04 2.66 -8.09
CA GLN A 74 3.03 1.60 -8.20
C GLN A 74 2.39 1.62 -9.58
N ASP A 75 1.95 0.47 -10.06
CA ASP A 75 1.07 0.34 -11.21
C ASP A 75 -0.34 0.00 -10.71
N VAL A 76 -1.36 0.60 -11.31
CA VAL A 76 -2.76 0.36 -10.96
C VAL A 76 -3.60 0.31 -12.22
N ASP A 77 -4.29 -0.80 -12.42
CA ASP A 77 -5.25 -0.99 -13.50
C ASP A 77 -6.64 -1.23 -12.90
N ILE A 78 -7.66 -0.59 -13.48
CA ILE A 78 -9.05 -0.73 -13.04
C ILE A 78 -9.93 -0.94 -14.25
N THR A 79 -10.72 -2.00 -14.23
CA THR A 79 -11.76 -2.25 -15.23
C THR A 79 -13.12 -2.31 -14.53
N ASP A 80 -14.06 -1.47 -14.93
CA ASP A 80 -15.46 -1.53 -14.51
C ASP A 80 -16.36 -1.58 -15.75
N LYS A 81 -16.74 -2.80 -16.13
CA LYS A 81 -17.63 -3.08 -17.27
C LYS A 81 -19.09 -2.71 -16.98
N LEU A 82 -19.47 -2.47 -15.72
CA LEU A 82 -20.82 -2.03 -15.37
C LEU A 82 -21.03 -0.55 -15.71
N THR A 83 -19.97 0.26 -15.58
CA THR A 83 -20.00 1.70 -15.87
C THR A 83 -19.25 2.12 -17.13
N ASP A 84 -18.62 1.17 -17.84
CA ASP A 84 -17.77 1.41 -19.03
C ASP A 84 -16.58 2.32 -18.69
N LYS A 85 -15.96 2.08 -17.53
CA LYS A 85 -14.81 2.82 -17.00
C LYS A 85 -13.59 1.91 -17.01
N GLU A 86 -12.48 2.43 -17.53
CA GLU A 86 -11.20 1.74 -17.59
C GLU A 86 -10.09 2.75 -17.29
N TYR A 87 -9.15 2.36 -16.43
CA TYR A 87 -7.88 3.03 -16.22
C TYR A 87 -6.78 2.01 -16.38
N ASP A 88 -5.73 2.38 -17.10
CA ASP A 88 -4.54 1.56 -17.24
C ASP A 88 -3.36 2.16 -16.45
N ALA A 89 -2.23 1.47 -16.44
CA ALA A 89 -0.99 1.92 -15.82
C ALA A 89 -0.47 3.29 -16.33
N GLU A 90 -0.94 3.83 -17.47
CA GLU A 90 -0.58 5.22 -17.87
C GLU A 90 -1.36 6.28 -17.06
N ASP A 91 -2.46 5.89 -16.44
CA ASP A 91 -3.34 6.69 -15.58
C ASP A 91 -3.24 6.29 -14.08
N ASP A 92 -2.13 5.66 -13.68
CA ASP A 92 -1.86 5.08 -12.34
C ASP A 92 -2.23 6.00 -11.17
N SER A 93 -1.93 7.30 -11.23
CA SER A 93 -2.24 8.25 -10.16
C SER A 93 -3.74 8.52 -10.01
N LEU A 94 -4.51 8.45 -11.10
CA LEU A 94 -5.96 8.59 -11.06
C LEU A 94 -6.59 7.28 -10.57
N ALA A 95 -6.12 6.15 -11.09
CA ALA A 95 -6.55 4.82 -10.68
C ALA A 95 -6.28 4.58 -9.19
N PHE A 96 -5.06 4.83 -8.72
CA PHE A 96 -4.69 4.73 -7.31
C PHE A 96 -5.55 5.64 -6.41
N GLY A 97 -5.84 6.86 -6.86
CA GLY A 97 -6.72 7.79 -6.14
C GLY A 97 -8.16 7.26 -5.97
N GLU A 98 -8.64 6.42 -6.88
CA GLU A 98 -9.96 5.79 -6.81
C GLU A 98 -9.99 4.61 -5.83
N ILE A 99 -8.93 3.80 -5.76
CA ILE A 99 -8.89 2.59 -4.92
C ILE A 99 -8.32 2.82 -3.52
N LYS A 100 -7.51 3.87 -3.30
CA LYS A 100 -6.91 4.14 -1.98
C LYS A 100 -7.95 4.19 -0.85
N PRO A 101 -9.11 4.86 -0.99
CA PRO A 101 -10.12 4.87 0.07
C PRO A 101 -10.74 3.49 0.36
N ALA A 102 -10.68 2.55 -0.58
CA ALA A 102 -11.08 1.17 -0.36
C ALA A 102 -9.99 0.44 0.44
N PHE A 103 -8.73 0.54 0.04
CA PHE A 103 -7.59 -0.05 0.75
C PHE A 103 -7.51 0.39 2.21
N ASP A 104 -7.73 1.67 2.51
CA ASP A 104 -7.73 2.20 3.88
C ASP A 104 -8.83 1.61 4.79
N LYS A 105 -9.84 0.90 4.23
CA LYS A 105 -10.93 0.26 4.96
C LYS A 105 -10.77 -1.24 5.12
N LEU A 106 -9.87 -1.86 4.36
CA LEU A 106 -9.65 -3.30 4.40
C LEU A 106 -8.82 -3.63 5.65
N ASP A 107 -9.23 -4.69 6.35
CA ASP A 107 -8.60 -5.20 7.56
C ASP A 107 -8.74 -6.72 7.57
N PHE A 108 -8.05 -7.37 6.63
CA PHE A 108 -7.98 -8.83 6.53
C PHE A 108 -6.53 -9.28 6.32
N ASN A 109 -6.30 -10.55 6.64
CA ASN A 109 -5.02 -11.25 6.47
C ASN A 109 -5.26 -12.71 6.04
N GLU A 110 -4.20 -13.50 5.95
CA GLU A 110 -4.25 -14.91 5.52
C GLU A 110 -5.20 -15.81 6.33
N ASP A 111 -5.48 -15.46 7.58
CA ASP A 111 -6.32 -16.20 8.53
C ASP A 111 -7.77 -15.71 8.56
N THR A 112 -8.09 -14.60 7.87
CA THR A 112 -9.43 -14.03 7.84
C THR A 112 -10.37 -14.95 7.03
N PRO A 113 -11.57 -15.28 7.54
CA PRO A 113 -12.50 -16.13 6.80
C PRO A 113 -12.96 -15.51 5.49
N ASP A 114 -13.11 -16.33 4.45
CA ASP A 114 -13.54 -15.93 3.11
C ASP A 114 -14.83 -15.07 3.10
N GLU A 115 -15.80 -15.39 3.95
CA GLU A 115 -17.07 -14.62 4.08
C GLU A 115 -16.83 -13.20 4.61
N GLU A 116 -15.90 -13.05 5.56
CA GLU A 116 -15.53 -11.75 6.12
C GLU A 116 -14.74 -10.92 5.11
N VAL A 117 -13.81 -11.55 4.37
CA VAL A 117 -13.08 -10.90 3.26
C VAL A 117 -14.06 -10.41 2.19
N ALA A 118 -15.02 -11.25 1.78
CA ALA A 118 -16.02 -10.88 0.80
C ALA A 118 -16.83 -9.65 1.22
N GLN A 119 -17.30 -9.62 2.48
CA GLN A 119 -18.06 -8.49 3.01
C GLN A 119 -17.22 -7.20 3.02
N GLN A 120 -15.96 -7.28 3.45
CA GLN A 120 -15.06 -6.13 3.44
C GLN A 120 -14.84 -5.60 2.01
N LEU A 121 -14.63 -6.49 1.02
CA LEU A 121 -14.47 -6.09 -0.38
C LEU A 121 -15.74 -5.42 -0.93
N VAL A 122 -16.91 -5.99 -0.68
CA VAL A 122 -18.21 -5.42 -1.09
C VAL A 122 -18.38 -4.01 -0.53
N ASP A 123 -18.10 -3.82 0.76
CA ASP A 123 -18.27 -2.53 1.45
C ASP A 123 -17.21 -1.50 1.04
N ALA A 124 -15.94 -1.93 0.89
CA ALA A 124 -14.83 -1.03 0.62
C ALA A 124 -14.88 -0.48 -0.82
N PHE A 125 -15.14 -1.35 -1.80
CA PHE A 125 -15.20 -1.01 -3.22
C PHE A 125 -16.61 -0.64 -3.71
N GLY A 126 -17.63 -0.80 -2.86
CA GLY A 126 -19.03 -0.49 -3.22
C GLY A 126 -19.59 -1.44 -4.28
N LEU A 127 -19.20 -2.71 -4.20
CA LEU A 127 -19.68 -3.76 -5.10
C LEU A 127 -21.15 -4.10 -4.80
N ARG A 128 -21.83 -4.75 -5.74
CA ARG A 128 -23.18 -5.26 -5.48
C ARG A 128 -23.07 -6.60 -4.76
N GLU A 129 -23.99 -6.85 -3.83
CA GLU A 129 -24.06 -8.09 -3.06
C GLU A 129 -24.43 -9.32 -3.89
N ASP A 130 -24.95 -9.13 -5.11
CA ASP A 130 -25.36 -10.22 -6.02
C ASP A 130 -24.25 -10.66 -6.98
N TYR A 131 -22.98 -10.49 -6.58
CA TYR A 131 -21.84 -11.10 -7.26
C TYR A 131 -22.01 -12.61 -7.36
N LYS A 132 -21.51 -13.20 -8.44
CA LYS A 132 -21.44 -14.65 -8.64
C LYS A 132 -20.17 -15.22 -8.02
N LYS A 133 -19.04 -14.53 -8.24
CA LYS A 133 -17.72 -14.96 -7.79
C LYS A 133 -16.83 -13.74 -7.51
N ILE A 134 -16.03 -13.83 -6.47
CA ILE A 134 -14.92 -12.93 -6.18
C ILE A 134 -13.65 -13.78 -6.16
N GLU A 135 -12.66 -13.41 -6.94
CA GLU A 135 -11.29 -13.91 -6.86
C GLU A 135 -10.41 -12.77 -6.38
N LEU A 136 -9.57 -13.06 -5.39
CA LEU A 136 -8.64 -12.09 -4.84
C LEU A 136 -7.29 -12.78 -4.62
N GLU A 137 -6.23 -12.24 -5.19
CA GLU A 137 -4.83 -12.61 -4.92
C GLU A 137 -4.14 -11.44 -4.23
N VAL A 138 -3.43 -11.72 -3.12
CA VAL A 138 -2.74 -10.72 -2.33
C VAL A 138 -1.37 -11.21 -1.92
N ASP A 139 -0.35 -10.38 -2.19
CA ASP A 139 0.93 -10.43 -1.50
C ASP A 139 0.96 -9.33 -0.44
N PHE A 140 1.03 -9.71 0.82
CA PHE A 140 1.07 -8.76 1.93
C PHE A 140 2.48 -8.18 2.10
N THR A 141 2.58 -6.89 2.40
CA THR A 141 3.87 -6.21 2.60
C THR A 141 4.62 -6.73 3.85
N ASP A 142 3.92 -7.24 4.86
CA ASP A 142 4.53 -7.91 6.02
C ASP A 142 4.95 -9.37 5.72
N GLY A 143 4.62 -9.84 4.52
CA GLY A 143 4.96 -11.13 3.96
C GLY A 143 3.78 -12.11 3.96
N GLY A 144 3.82 -13.04 3.02
CA GLY A 144 2.75 -14.01 2.82
C GLY A 144 1.98 -13.72 1.54
N GLU A 145 1.46 -14.79 0.95
CA GLU A 145 0.67 -14.78 -0.27
C GLU A 145 -0.62 -15.53 0.02
N LYS A 146 -1.76 -14.98 -0.39
CA LYS A 146 -3.05 -15.65 -0.23
C LYS A 146 -3.94 -15.40 -1.43
N GLN A 147 -4.48 -16.50 -1.95
CA GLN A 147 -5.58 -16.48 -2.90
C GLN A 147 -6.90 -16.82 -2.19
N PHE A 148 -7.93 -16.03 -2.45
CA PHE A 148 -9.31 -16.23 -2.04
C PHE A 148 -10.17 -16.50 -3.28
N THR A 149 -11.06 -17.47 -3.19
CA THR A 149 -12.06 -17.76 -4.23
C THR A 149 -13.41 -17.93 -3.56
N ILE A 150 -14.25 -16.91 -3.65
CA ILE A 150 -15.55 -16.84 -2.98
C ILE A 150 -16.66 -16.94 -4.02
N GLU A 151 -17.52 -17.96 -3.91
CA GLU A 151 -18.71 -18.10 -4.75
C GLU A 151 -19.98 -17.77 -3.95
N ASN A 152 -20.87 -16.97 -4.53
CA ASN A 152 -22.17 -16.66 -3.94
C ASN A 152 -23.20 -17.71 -4.39
N SER A 153 -23.81 -18.41 -3.42
CA SER A 153 -24.64 -19.61 -3.64
C SER A 153 -26.14 -19.34 -3.63
#